data_AF-X8DQM1-F1
#
_entry.id   AF-X8DQM1-F1
#
_cell.length_a   1.000
_cell.length_b   1.000
_cell.length_c   1.000
_cell.angle_alpha   90.00
_cell.angle_beta   90.00
_cell.angle_gamma   90.00
#
_symmetry.space_group_name_H-M   'P 1'
#
loop_
_entity.id
_entity.type
_entity.pdbx_description
1 polymer ?
#
loop_
_entity_poly.entity_id
_entity_poly.type
_entity_poly.pdbx_seq_one_letter_code
_entity_poly.pdbx_strand_id
1 'polypeptide(L)'
;MATTEVVKYDGVDVEDVPSVAFGRGLSGQNPRVFHVLGVVMAAILLLMLIGNHVGKVEDIFLVGFAAIVLAFTANDYFGRRSGRIR
;
A
#
# COMPACT_ATOMS: atom_id res chain seq x y z
N MET A 1 -28.25 -15.34 31.07
CA MET A 1 -27.40 -14.28 30.48
C MET A 1 -27.05 -14.73 29.07
N ALA A 2 -27.45 -13.97 28.06
CA ALA A 2 -27.13 -14.28 26.67
C ALA A 2 -25.66 -13.94 26.41
N THR A 3 -24.88 -14.91 25.92
CA THR A 3 -23.49 -14.70 25.54
C THR A 3 -23.46 -14.07 24.14
N THR A 4 -23.59 -12.75 24.06
CA THR A 4 -23.50 -12.02 22.78
C THR A 4 -22.10 -11.47 22.55
N GLU A 5 -21.08 -12.24 22.92
CA GLU A 5 -19.70 -11.89 22.59
C GLU A 5 -19.46 -12.24 21.12
N VAL A 6 -19.49 -11.20 20.27
CA VAL A 6 -19.03 -11.31 18.90
C VAL A 6 -17.50 -11.43 18.97
N VAL A 7 -16.99 -12.65 18.99
CA VAL A 7 -15.56 -12.92 18.80
C VAL A 7 -15.21 -12.53 17.37
N LYS A 8 -14.75 -11.30 17.17
CA LYS A 8 -14.24 -10.82 15.89
C LYS A 8 -12.78 -11.24 15.76
N TYR A 9 -12.54 -12.27 14.95
CA TYR A 9 -11.21 -12.63 14.50
C TYR A 9 -10.95 -11.94 13.14
N ASP A 10 -10.66 -10.64 13.17
CA ASP A 10 -10.44 -9.81 11.96
C ASP A 10 -8.97 -9.84 11.48
N GLY A 11 -8.11 -10.68 12.06
CA GLY A 11 -6.71 -10.84 11.64
C GLY A 11 -5.81 -9.63 11.91
N VAL A 12 -6.31 -8.65 12.67
CA VAL A 12 -5.59 -7.47 13.17
C VAL A 12 -5.73 -7.45 14.68
N ASP A 13 -4.60 -7.30 15.39
CA ASP A 13 -4.59 -7.29 16.85
C ASP A 13 -5.21 -5.99 17.39
N VAL A 14 -5.90 -6.09 18.53
CA VAL A 14 -6.49 -4.95 19.23
C VAL A 14 -5.38 -4.04 19.79
N GLU A 15 -4.21 -4.61 20.07
CA GLU A 15 -3.01 -3.87 20.50
C GLU A 15 -2.45 -2.96 19.39
N ASP A 16 -2.52 -3.39 18.12
CA ASP A 16 -2.04 -2.59 16.98
C ASP A 16 -3.03 -1.47 16.62
N VAL A 17 -4.34 -1.74 16.70
CA VAL A 17 -5.38 -0.76 16.34
C VAL A 17 -6.55 -0.84 17.33
N PRO A 18 -6.61 -0.01 18.39
CA PRO A 18 -7.64 -0.12 19.43
C PRO A 18 -9.07 0.17 18.95
N SER A 19 -9.22 0.79 17.76
CA SER A 19 -10.53 1.06 17.15
C SER A 19 -11.19 -0.16 16.48
N VAL A 20 -10.49 -1.31 16.37
CA VAL A 20 -11.10 -2.57 15.88
C VAL A 20 -12.26 -3.04 16.77
N ALA A 21 -12.22 -2.75 18.06
CA ALA A 21 -13.27 -3.10 19.03
C ALA A 21 -14.59 -2.34 18.78
N PHE A 22 -14.55 -1.16 18.14
CA PHE A 22 -15.73 -0.30 17.91
C PHE A 22 -16.39 -0.50 16.53
N GLY A 23 -16.13 -1.62 15.87
CA GLY A 23 -17.03 -2.11 14.83
C GLY A 23 -16.78 -1.63 13.41
N ARG A 24 -15.58 -1.16 13.05
CA ARG A 24 -15.22 -0.98 11.64
C ARG A 24 -14.09 -1.91 11.24
N GLY A 25 -14.43 -3.06 10.65
CA GLY A 25 -13.50 -4.00 10.00
C GLY A 25 -12.82 -3.44 8.74
N LEU A 26 -12.64 -2.10 8.65
CA LEU A 26 -11.82 -1.44 7.63
C LEU A 26 -10.35 -1.33 8.06
N SER A 27 -9.98 -1.80 9.24
CA SER A 27 -8.61 -1.73 9.76
C SER A 27 -7.67 -2.76 9.13
N GLY A 28 -8.23 -3.84 8.56
CA GLY A 28 -7.48 -4.89 7.86
C GLY A 28 -6.97 -4.40 6.51
N GLN A 29 -5.81 -3.75 6.51
CA GLN A 29 -5.16 -3.30 5.29
C GLN A 29 -4.53 -4.50 4.57
N ASN A 30 -5.13 -4.94 3.46
CA ASN A 30 -4.57 -6.07 2.69
C ASN A 30 -3.31 -5.61 1.93
N PRO A 31 -2.09 -6.03 2.31
CA PRO A 31 -0.85 -5.46 1.76
C PRO A 31 -0.72 -5.68 0.25
N ARG A 32 -1.31 -6.77 -0.25
CA ARG A 32 -1.36 -7.10 -1.67
C ARG A 32 -2.04 -6.01 -2.50
N VAL A 33 -3.09 -5.38 -1.96
CA VAL A 33 -3.81 -4.29 -2.66
C VAL A 33 -2.90 -3.06 -2.80
N PHE A 34 -2.11 -2.76 -1.78
CA PHE A 34 -1.17 -1.64 -1.80
C PHE A 34 0.01 -1.87 -2.74
N HIS A 35 0.48 -3.12 -2.87
CA HIS A 35 1.48 -3.46 -3.88
C HIS A 35 0.96 -3.26 -5.30
N VAL A 36 -0.26 -3.74 -5.59
CA VAL A 36 -0.88 -3.56 -6.90
C VAL A 36 -1.08 -2.06 -7.18
N LEU A 37 -1.61 -1.32 -6.21
CA LEU A 37 -1.82 0.12 -6.36
C LEU A 37 -0.51 0.87 -6.59
N GLY A 38 0.56 0.54 -5.86
CA GLY A 38 1.88 1.14 -6.04
C GLY A 38 2.46 0.91 -7.43
N VAL A 39 2.35 -0.32 -7.95
CA VAL A 39 2.80 -0.65 -9.32
C VAL A 39 1.96 0.08 -10.37
N VAL A 40 0.63 0.13 -10.18
CA VAL A 40 -0.27 0.84 -11.11
C VAL A 40 0.05 2.34 -11.13
N MET A 41 0.26 2.97 -9.97
CA MET A 41 0.63 4.39 -9.91
C MET A 41 1.97 4.67 -10.60
N ALA A 42 2.97 3.79 -10.42
CA ALA A 42 4.24 3.91 -11.14
C ALA A 42 4.06 3.77 -12.66
N ALA A 43 3.21 2.84 -13.12
CA ALA A 43 2.91 2.67 -14.53
C ALA A 43 2.22 3.90 -15.14
N ILE A 44 1.28 4.52 -14.41
CA ILE A 44 0.63 5.77 -14.85
C ILE A 44 1.65 6.90 -15.01
N LEU A 45 2.56 7.07 -14.04
CA LEU A 45 3.62 8.09 -14.13
C LEU A 45 4.52 7.87 -15.36
N LEU A 46 4.84 6.63 -15.70
CA LEU A 46 5.63 6.32 -16.90
C LEU A 46 4.84 6.52 -18.19
N LEU A 47 3.52 6.26 -18.19
CA LEU A 47 2.66 6.54 -19.34
C LEU A 47 2.59 8.04 -19.66
N MET A 48 2.69 8.90 -18.65
CA MET A 48 2.71 10.35 -18.83
C MET A 48 3.97 10.87 -19.54
N LEU A 49 5.00 10.04 -19.76
CA LEU A 49 6.13 10.38 -20.63
C LEU A 49 5.73 10.45 -22.12
N ILE A 50 4.62 9.81 -22.48
CA ILE A 50 4.10 9.81 -23.85
C ILE A 50 3.25 11.06 -24.03
N GLY A 51 3.89 12.18 -24.39
CA GLY A 51 3.23 13.47 -24.53
C GLY A 51 4.09 14.52 -25.25
N ASN A 52 3.59 15.75 -25.34
CA ASN A 52 4.28 16.88 -25.98
C ASN A 52 5.32 17.53 -25.06
N HIS A 53 6.25 16.72 -24.54
CA HIS A 53 7.33 17.21 -23.67
C HIS A 53 8.42 17.86 -24.53
N VAL A 54 8.51 19.19 -24.50
CA VAL A 54 9.55 19.96 -25.20
C VAL A 54 10.84 20.05 -24.35
N GLY A 55 10.74 19.77 -23.04
CA GLY A 55 11.85 19.79 -22.09
C GLY A 55 11.98 18.49 -21.29
N LYS A 56 13.21 18.09 -21.00
CA LYS A 56 13.52 16.85 -20.24
C LYS A 56 13.27 16.96 -18.73
N VAL A 57 12.98 18.16 -18.23
CA VAL A 57 12.85 18.38 -16.78
C VAL A 57 11.64 17.62 -16.23
N GLU A 58 10.48 17.70 -16.89
CA GLU A 58 9.29 16.92 -16.51
C GLU A 58 9.55 15.42 -16.57
N ASP A 59 10.21 14.92 -17.63
CA ASP A 59 10.55 13.50 -17.76
C ASP A 59 11.43 13.01 -16.60
N ILE A 60 12.41 13.82 -16.18
CA ILE A 60 13.29 13.48 -15.05
C ILE A 60 12.49 13.38 -13.75
N PHE A 61 11.53 14.29 -13.52
CA PHE A 61 10.66 14.23 -12.35
C PHE A 61 9.70 13.04 -12.42
N LEU A 62 9.07 12.79 -13.56
CA LEU A 62 8.16 11.66 -13.77
C LEU A 62 8.86 10.32 -13.52
N VAL A 63 10.04 10.13 -14.12
CA VAL A 63 10.88 8.93 -13.91
C VAL A 63 11.37 8.86 -12.48
N GLY A 64 11.79 9.99 -11.89
CA GLY A 64 12.25 10.05 -10.50
C GLY A 64 11.17 9.61 -9.50
N PHE A 65 9.96 10.16 -9.62
CA PHE A 65 8.83 9.78 -8.75
C PHE A 65 8.40 8.33 -8.99
N ALA A 66 8.35 7.87 -10.26
CA ALA A 66 8.05 6.48 -10.57
C ALA A 66 9.06 5.52 -9.92
N ALA A 67 10.36 5.83 -10.00
CA ALA A 67 11.42 5.04 -9.39
C ALA A 67 11.30 4.98 -7.86
N ILE A 68 10.98 6.11 -7.22
CA ILE A 68 10.75 6.16 -5.77
C ILE A 68 9.57 5.25 -5.38
N VAL A 69 8.41 5.39 -6.03
CA VAL A 69 7.23 4.57 -5.72
C VAL A 69 7.52 3.07 -5.89
N LEU A 70 8.23 2.70 -6.96
CA LEU A 70 8.67 1.32 -7.20
C LEU A 70 9.64 0.81 -6.12
N ALA A 71 10.60 1.64 -5.70
CA ALA A 71 11.55 1.27 -4.65
C ALA A 71 10.85 1.00 -3.30
N PHE A 72 9.91 1.85 -2.91
CA PHE A 72 9.10 1.64 -1.70
C PHE A 72 8.22 0.39 -1.80
N THR A 73 7.55 0.20 -2.94
CA THR A 73 6.69 -0.97 -3.17
C THR A 73 7.50 -2.27 -3.13
N ALA A 74 8.68 -2.29 -3.77
CA ALA A 74 9.58 -3.42 -3.74
C ALA A 74 10.12 -3.70 -2.32
N ASN A 75 10.52 -2.65 -1.59
CA ASN A 75 10.99 -2.79 -0.22
C ASN A 75 9.92 -3.40 0.70
N ASP A 76 8.67 -2.95 0.60
CA ASP A 76 7.57 -3.52 1.38
C ASP A 76 7.32 -4.99 0.99
N TYR A 77 7.31 -5.32 -0.30
CA TYR A 77 7.16 -6.69 -0.78
C TYR A 77 8.27 -7.61 -0.25
N PHE A 78 9.54 -7.24 -0.42
CA PHE A 78 10.67 -8.05 0.04
C PHE A 78 10.78 -8.09 1.55
N GLY A 79 10.47 -6.99 2.25
CA GLY A 79 10.49 -6.93 3.70
C GLY A 79 9.45 -7.84 4.35
N ARG A 80 8.25 -7.93 3.76
CA ARG A 80 7.21 -8.89 4.16
C ARG A 80 7.60 -10.33 3.79
N ARG A 81 8.19 -10.55 2.62
CA ARG A 81 8.65 -11.89 2.19
C ARG A 81 9.78 -12.45 3.06
N SER A 82 10.65 -11.56 3.55
CA SER A 82 11.77 -11.89 4.44
C SER A 82 11.35 -11.99 5.92
N GLY A 83 10.10 -11.65 6.27
CA GLY A 83 9.61 -11.62 7.64
C GLY A 83 10.16 -10.47 8.50
N ARG A 84 10.85 -9.50 7.88
CA ARG A 84 11.36 -8.27 8.55
C ARG A 84 10.22 -7.31 8.90
N ILE A 85 9.16 -7.35 8.11
CA ILE A 85 7.95 -6.54 8.27
C ILE A 85 6.80 -7.52 8.42
N ARG A 86 6.09 -7.47 9.55
CA ARG A 86 4.89 -8.29 9.80
C ARG A 86 3.66 -7.45 9.49
#